data_AF-A0A0Q6AYK3-F1
#
_entry.id   AF-A0A0Q6AYK3-F1
#
_cell.length_a   1.000
_cell.length_b   1.000
_cell.length_c   1.000
_cell.angle_alpha   90.00
_cell.angle_beta   90.00
_cell.angle_gamma   90.00
#
_symmetry.space_group_name_H-M   'P 1'
#
loop_
_entity.id
_entity.type
_entity.pdbx_description
1 polymer ?
#
loop_
_entity_poly.entity_id
_entity_poly.type
_entity_poly.pdbx_seq_one_letter_code
_entity_poly.pdbx_strand_id
1 'polypeptide(L)'
;MPRPIERISLAEPVRPVAVATPDAALDSRIAALTAAVATASGRFDTAVARARPAVRSGTGKAEGSEPWLGAQVALAGLDVARTGIDAPVADLERLAIDRAAAGQPPYPALDAALERATRTATAQRATIAALTAALR
;
A
#
# COMPACT_ATOMS: atom_id res chain seq x y z
N MET A 1 34.86 -44.76 -25.76
CA MET A 1 35.00 -44.51 -24.31
C MET A 1 35.03 -43.00 -24.12
N PRO A 2 34.10 -42.41 -23.32
CA PRO A 2 34.07 -40.97 -23.09
C PRO A 2 35.35 -40.50 -22.38
N ARG A 3 35.81 -39.27 -22.65
CA ARG A 3 37.03 -38.74 -22.01
C ARG A 3 36.73 -38.30 -20.56
N PRO A 4 37.66 -38.41 -19.59
CA PRO A 4 37.39 -38.13 -18.17
C PRO A 4 36.77 -36.76 -17.87
N ILE A 5 37.08 -35.73 -18.67
CA ILE A 5 36.54 -34.37 -18.55
C ILE A 5 35.02 -34.29 -18.84
N GLU A 6 34.47 -35.25 -19.58
CA GLU A 6 33.06 -35.30 -19.99
C GLU A 6 32.16 -35.94 -18.91
N ARG A 7 32.71 -36.32 -17.75
CA ARG A 7 31.98 -36.88 -16.60
C ARG A 7 31.81 -35.88 -15.45
N ILE A 8 32.29 -34.64 -15.59
CA ILE A 8 32.13 -33.61 -14.58
C ILE A 8 30.72 -33.04 -14.71
N SER A 9 29.93 -33.15 -13.65
CA SER A 9 28.63 -32.51 -13.58
C SER A 9 28.80 -30.98 -13.67
N LEU A 10 28.17 -30.37 -14.67
CA LEU A 10 28.07 -28.91 -14.82
C LEU A 10 26.87 -28.35 -14.05
N ALA A 11 26.19 -29.15 -13.24
CA ALA A 11 25.06 -28.67 -12.46
C ALA A 11 25.55 -27.62 -11.45
N GLU A 12 25.02 -26.40 -11.56
CA GLU A 12 25.29 -25.32 -10.61
C GLU A 12 24.94 -25.80 -9.20
N PRO A 13 25.83 -25.65 -8.21
CA PRO A 13 25.52 -25.98 -6.82
C PRO A 13 24.30 -25.19 -6.35
N VAL A 14 23.28 -25.89 -5.86
CA VAL A 14 22.11 -25.26 -5.24
C VAL A 14 22.56 -24.58 -3.95
N ARG A 15 22.70 -23.24 -3.97
CA ARG A 15 22.98 -22.45 -2.77
C ARG A 15 21.72 -22.32 -1.92
N PRO A 16 21.78 -22.58 -0.60
CA PRO A 16 20.65 -22.35 0.30
C PRO A 16 20.23 -20.87 0.26
N VAL A 17 18.92 -20.62 0.29
CA VAL A 17 18.38 -19.26 0.42
C VAL A 17 18.73 -18.75 1.82
N ALA A 18 19.42 -17.61 1.89
CA ALA A 18 19.73 -16.99 3.16
C ALA A 18 18.44 -16.57 3.87
N VAL A 19 18.28 -17.01 5.12
CA VAL A 19 17.15 -16.64 5.98
C VAL A 19 17.56 -15.43 6.80
N ALA A 20 16.69 -14.43 6.89
CA ALA A 20 16.94 -13.29 7.76
C ALA A 20 16.97 -13.69 9.23
N THR A 21 17.99 -13.24 9.94
CA THR A 21 18.03 -13.29 11.42
C THR A 21 16.97 -12.33 11.98
N PRO A 22 16.27 -12.69 13.07
CA PRO A 22 15.36 -11.77 13.75
C PRO A 22 16.03 -10.44 14.14
N ASP A 23 15.33 -9.33 13.92
CA ASP A 23 15.82 -7.98 14.20
C ASP A 23 14.73 -7.17 14.91
N ALA A 24 14.83 -7.08 16.24
CA ALA A 24 13.85 -6.39 17.07
C ALA A 24 13.74 -4.89 16.76
N ALA A 25 14.82 -4.24 16.29
CA ALA A 25 14.79 -2.83 15.93
C ALA A 25 14.03 -2.62 14.60
N LEU A 26 14.26 -3.49 13.61
CA LEU A 26 13.49 -3.51 12.38
C LEU A 26 12.02 -3.84 12.65
N ASP A 27 11.72 -4.84 13.46
CA ASP A 27 10.35 -5.20 13.84
C ASP A 27 9.61 -4.02 14.49
N SER A 28 10.29 -3.28 15.37
CA SER A 28 9.72 -2.08 16.00
C SER A 28 9.40 -0.98 14.98
N ARG A 29 10.26 -0.77 13.97
CA ARG A 29 10.03 0.18 12.88
C ARG A 29 8.86 -0.24 12.00
N ILE A 30 8.79 -1.52 11.64
CA ILE A 30 7.69 -2.10 10.86
C ILE A 30 6.37 -1.93 11.62
N ALA A 31 6.36 -2.19 12.92
CA ALA A 31 5.17 -2.02 13.76
C ALA A 31 4.70 -0.55 13.80
N ALA A 32 5.63 0.40 13.98
CA ALA A 32 5.31 1.83 14.00
C ALA A 32 4.72 2.30 12.66
N LEU A 33 5.32 1.91 11.54
CA LEU A 33 4.83 2.26 10.20
C LEU A 33 3.49 1.60 9.89
N THR A 34 3.30 0.33 10.30
CA THR A 34 2.01 -0.37 10.18
C THR A 34 0.92 0.34 10.97
N ALA A 35 1.22 0.83 12.18
CA ALA A 35 0.28 1.62 12.97
C ALA A 35 -0.05 2.98 12.32
N ALA A 36 0.93 3.62 11.67
CA ALA A 36 0.71 4.84 10.90
C ALA A 36 -0.20 4.59 9.69
N VAL A 37 -0.01 3.50 8.94
CA VAL A 37 -0.91 3.06 7.86
C VAL A 37 -2.33 2.84 8.39
N ALA A 38 -2.49 2.13 9.51
CA ALA A 38 -3.79 1.88 10.11
C ALA A 38 -4.49 3.18 10.55
N THR A 39 -3.74 4.11 11.12
CA THR A 39 -4.25 5.43 11.52
C THR A 39 -4.70 6.24 10.30
N ALA A 40 -3.90 6.26 9.22
CA ALA A 40 -4.28 6.90 7.96
C ALA A 40 -5.55 6.27 7.37
N SER A 41 -5.65 4.93 7.40
CA SER A 41 -6.86 4.22 6.97
C SER A 41 -8.09 4.62 7.79
N GLY A 42 -8.01 4.68 9.12
CA GLY A 42 -9.14 5.09 9.95
C GLY A 42 -9.59 6.53 9.69
N ARG A 43 -8.65 7.44 9.39
CA ARG A 43 -8.97 8.82 8.97
C ARG A 43 -9.68 8.83 7.62
N PHE A 44 -9.22 8.04 6.66
CA PHE A 44 -9.89 7.88 5.38
C PHE A 44 -11.30 7.34 5.54
N ASP A 45 -11.51 6.29 6.34
CA ASP A 45 -12.84 5.70 6.58
C ASP A 45 -13.81 6.71 7.20
N THR A 46 -13.29 7.54 8.12
CA THR A 46 -14.06 8.66 8.70
C THR A 46 -14.44 9.69 7.63
N ALA A 47 -13.52 10.03 6.71
CA ALA A 47 -13.79 10.93 5.60
C ALA A 47 -14.81 10.33 4.62
N VAL A 48 -14.75 9.03 4.33
CA VAL A 48 -15.75 8.32 3.51
C VAL A 48 -17.14 8.44 4.14
N ALA A 49 -17.25 8.21 5.45
CA ALA A 49 -18.52 8.30 6.16
C ALA A 49 -19.12 9.72 6.07
N ARG A 50 -18.29 10.76 6.11
CA ARG A 50 -18.71 12.17 5.95
C ARG A 50 -19.06 12.54 4.50
N ALA A 51 -18.36 11.98 3.51
CA ALA A 51 -18.56 12.31 2.10
C ALA A 51 -19.79 11.63 1.50
N ARG A 52 -20.11 10.40 1.95
CA ARG A 52 -21.22 9.58 1.43
C ARG A 52 -22.57 10.31 1.36
N PRO A 53 -23.05 11.02 2.40
CA PRO A 53 -24.31 11.77 2.33
C PRO A 53 -24.32 12.84 1.23
N ALA A 54 -23.24 13.60 1.09
CA ALA A 54 -23.13 14.65 0.08
C ALA A 54 -23.15 14.07 -1.35
N VAL A 55 -22.41 12.98 -1.57
CA VAL A 55 -22.44 12.24 -2.85
C VAL A 55 -23.84 11.76 -3.18
N ARG A 56 -24.56 11.17 -2.21
CA ARG A 56 -25.95 10.74 -2.42
C ARG A 56 -26.89 11.90 -2.73
N SER A 57 -26.74 13.05 -2.08
CA SER A 57 -27.59 14.21 -2.36
C SER A 57 -27.33 14.85 -3.73
N GLY A 58 -26.09 14.76 -4.22
CA GLY A 58 -25.69 15.26 -5.53
C GLY A 58 -26.00 14.30 -6.68
N THR A 59 -26.22 13.02 -6.41
CA THR A 59 -26.50 12.00 -7.44
C THR A 59 -27.77 12.35 -8.23
N GLY A 60 -27.66 12.33 -9.56
CA GLY A 60 -28.77 12.65 -10.47
C GLY A 60 -29.22 14.12 -10.46
N LYS A 61 -28.47 15.02 -9.80
CA LYS A 61 -28.70 16.46 -9.85
C LYS A 61 -27.94 17.06 -11.03
N ALA A 62 -28.44 18.19 -11.53
CA ALA A 62 -27.77 18.92 -12.60
C ALA A 62 -26.33 19.30 -12.16
N GLU A 63 -25.37 19.11 -13.06
CA GLU A 63 -24.00 19.57 -12.83
C GLU A 63 -24.00 21.08 -12.52
N GLY A 64 -23.16 21.50 -11.57
CA GLY A 64 -23.12 22.88 -11.08
C GLY A 64 -24.25 23.28 -10.12
N SER A 65 -25.25 22.44 -9.89
CA SER A 65 -26.23 22.67 -8.81
C SER A 65 -25.56 22.60 -7.43
N GLU A 66 -26.15 23.27 -6.44
CA GLU A 66 -25.62 23.28 -5.06
C GLU A 66 -25.42 21.87 -4.47
N PRO A 67 -26.34 20.90 -4.60
CA PRO A 67 -26.09 19.53 -4.13
C PRO A 67 -24.94 18.83 -4.87
N TRP A 68 -24.78 19.10 -6.17
CA TRP A 68 -23.67 18.55 -6.96
C TRP A 68 -22.32 19.14 -6.53
N LEU A 69 -22.26 20.46 -6.32
CA LEU A 69 -21.06 21.15 -5.83
C LEU A 69 -20.68 20.67 -4.42
N GLY A 70 -21.67 20.48 -3.53
CA GLY A 70 -21.44 19.91 -2.20
C GLY A 70 -20.82 18.51 -2.26
N ALA A 71 -21.25 17.68 -3.20
CA ALA A 71 -20.65 16.37 -3.44
C ALA A 71 -19.21 16.45 -3.96
N GLN A 72 -18.91 17.36 -4.89
CA GLN A 72 -17.55 17.60 -5.39
C GLN A 72 -16.59 18.04 -4.28
N VAL A 73 -17.02 18.97 -3.41
CA VAL A 73 -16.24 19.41 -2.25
C VAL A 73 -15.97 18.25 -1.29
N ALA A 74 -16.98 17.41 -1.05
CA ALA A 74 -16.83 16.23 -0.20
C ALA A 74 -15.84 15.19 -0.79
N LEU A 75 -15.87 14.97 -2.10
CA LEU A 75 -14.91 14.11 -2.80
C LEU A 75 -13.48 14.68 -2.71
N ALA A 76 -13.30 15.98 -2.90
CA ALA A 76 -11.99 16.63 -2.74
C ALA A 76 -11.43 16.47 -1.31
N GLY A 77 -12.29 16.59 -0.29
CA GLY A 77 -11.90 16.32 1.10
C GLY A 77 -11.48 14.86 1.32
N LEU A 78 -12.13 13.92 0.62
CA LEU A 78 -11.77 12.50 0.66
C LEU A 78 -10.41 12.23 -0.03
N ASP A 79 -10.13 12.89 -1.15
CA ASP A 79 -8.82 12.84 -1.81
C ASP A 79 -7.68 13.33 -0.91
N VAL A 80 -7.91 14.42 -0.16
CA VAL A 80 -6.96 14.90 0.85
C VAL A 80 -6.74 13.86 1.95
N ALA A 81 -7.79 13.23 2.46
CA ALA A 81 -7.65 12.19 3.48
C ALA A 81 -6.86 10.97 2.98
N ARG A 82 -7.03 10.60 1.71
CA ARG A 82 -6.30 9.50 1.06
C ARG A 82 -4.79 9.73 1.03
N THR A 83 -4.32 10.97 0.89
CA THR A 83 -2.86 11.22 0.82
C THR A 83 -2.14 10.87 2.12
N GLY A 84 -2.85 10.79 3.25
CA GLY A 84 -2.27 10.49 4.55
C GLY A 84 -1.59 9.11 4.64
N ILE A 85 -1.90 8.18 3.73
CA ILE A 85 -1.26 6.86 3.67
C ILE A 85 0.06 6.86 2.89
N ASP A 86 0.33 7.89 2.07
CA ASP A 86 1.42 7.88 1.10
C ASP A 86 2.80 7.88 1.80
N ALA A 87 2.96 8.67 2.86
CA ALA A 87 4.22 8.73 3.63
C ALA A 87 4.61 7.41 4.32
N PRO A 88 3.75 6.77 5.14
CA PRO A 88 4.13 5.52 5.79
C PRO A 88 4.30 4.34 4.81
N VAL A 89 3.63 4.36 3.65
CA VAL A 89 3.90 3.40 2.56
C VAL A 89 5.30 3.62 1.99
N ALA A 90 5.65 4.87 1.64
CA ALA A 90 6.97 5.19 1.11
C ALA A 90 8.11 4.85 2.09
N ASP A 91 7.87 5.01 3.40
CA ASP A 91 8.84 4.63 4.43
C ASP A 91 9.03 3.11 4.55
N LEU A 92 7.97 2.31 4.40
CA LEU A 92 8.09 0.85 4.29
C LEU A 92 8.86 0.44 3.04
N GLU A 93 8.59 1.08 1.90
CA GLU A 93 9.27 0.82 0.63
C GLU A 93 10.76 1.15 0.74
N ARG A 94 11.08 2.28 1.37
CA ARG A 94 12.46 2.68 1.64
C ARG A 94 13.20 1.68 2.51
N LEU A 95 12.58 1.14 3.57
CA LEU A 95 13.19 0.06 4.35
C LEU A 95 13.52 -1.17 3.49
N ALA A 96 12.63 -1.56 2.57
CA ALA A 96 12.87 -2.71 1.71
C ALA A 96 13.99 -2.43 0.69
N ILE A 97 14.01 -1.22 0.12
CA ILE A 97 15.06 -0.76 -0.81
C ILE A 97 16.43 -0.75 -0.10
N ASP A 98 16.52 -0.19 1.10
CA ASP A 98 17.76 -0.10 1.86
C ASP A 98 18.32 -1.50 2.17
N ARG A 99 17.44 -2.45 2.54
CA ARG A 99 17.83 -3.85 2.77
C ARG A 99 18.33 -4.52 1.50
N ALA A 100 17.64 -4.33 0.38
CA ALA A 100 18.04 -4.89 -0.90
C ALA A 100 19.39 -4.32 -1.36
N ALA A 101 19.61 -3.01 -1.20
CA ALA A 101 20.88 -2.35 -1.50
C ALA A 101 22.02 -2.87 -0.62
N ALA A 102 21.74 -3.22 0.64
CA ALA A 102 22.70 -3.83 1.56
C ALA A 102 22.92 -5.34 1.34
N GLY A 103 22.27 -5.96 0.34
CA GLY A 103 22.37 -7.40 0.07
C GLY A 103 21.79 -8.27 1.19
N GLN A 104 20.90 -7.72 2.00
CA GLN A 104 20.30 -8.45 3.11
C GLN A 104 19.23 -9.43 2.59
N PRO A 105 19.06 -10.59 3.24
CA PRO A 105 18.01 -11.54 2.88
C PRO A 105 16.61 -10.92 3.02
N PRO A 106 15.60 -11.44 2.27
CA PRO A 106 14.20 -11.03 2.41
C PRO A 106 13.72 -11.08 3.86
N TYR A 107 12.85 -10.13 4.23
CA TYR A 107 12.33 -10.01 5.58
C TYR A 107 10.80 -10.15 5.57
N PRO A 108 10.25 -11.36 5.83
CA PRO A 108 8.82 -11.65 5.60
C PRO A 108 7.84 -10.69 6.30
N ALA A 109 8.20 -10.18 7.48
CA ALA A 109 7.36 -9.21 8.19
C ALA A 109 7.28 -7.85 7.46
N LEU A 110 8.37 -7.42 6.82
CA LEU A 110 8.41 -6.20 6.01
C LEU A 110 7.62 -6.40 4.72
N ASP A 111 7.80 -7.55 4.07
CA ASP A 111 7.08 -7.90 2.84
C ASP A 111 5.56 -7.92 3.06
N ALA A 112 5.12 -8.55 4.17
CA ALA A 112 3.71 -8.58 4.55
C ALA A 112 3.16 -7.20 4.92
N ALA A 113 3.97 -6.34 5.54
CA ALA A 113 3.58 -4.96 5.86
C ALA A 113 3.39 -4.13 4.59
N LEU A 114 4.32 -4.24 3.63
CA LEU A 114 4.22 -3.60 2.32
C LEU A 114 2.98 -4.05 1.56
N GLU A 115 2.79 -5.36 1.41
CA GLU A 115 1.64 -5.91 0.70
C GLU A 115 0.31 -5.39 1.27
N ARG A 116 0.19 -5.39 2.61
CA ARG A 116 -0.99 -4.86 3.29
C ARG A 116 -1.17 -3.36 3.04
N ALA A 117 -0.12 -2.57 3.16
CA ALA A 117 -0.18 -1.12 2.99
C ALA A 117 -0.56 -0.73 1.55
N THR A 118 0.03 -1.39 0.54
CA THR A 118 -0.30 -1.20 -0.88
C THR A 118 -1.75 -1.61 -1.19
N ARG A 119 -2.23 -2.72 -0.59
CA ARG A 119 -3.61 -3.17 -0.73
C ARG A 119 -4.59 -2.14 -0.15
N THR A 120 -4.30 -1.60 1.02
CA THR A 120 -5.09 -0.53 1.65
C THR A 120 -5.13 0.71 0.75
N ALA A 121 -3.98 1.21 0.29
CA ALA A 121 -3.91 2.38 -0.59
C ALA A 121 -4.72 2.17 -1.89
N THR A 122 -4.66 0.97 -2.47
CA THR A 122 -5.45 0.60 -3.65
C THR A 122 -6.95 0.60 -3.36
N ALA A 123 -7.37 0.05 -2.22
CA ALA A 123 -8.78 0.03 -1.82
C ALA A 123 -9.34 1.45 -1.58
N GLN A 124 -8.53 2.36 -1.04
CA GLN A 124 -8.93 3.76 -0.86
C GLN A 124 -9.17 4.45 -2.22
N ARG A 125 -8.26 4.27 -3.19
CA ARG A 125 -8.43 4.79 -4.56
C ARG A 125 -9.68 4.23 -5.23
N ALA A 126 -9.94 2.93 -5.08
CA ALA A 126 -11.13 2.29 -5.61
C ALA A 126 -12.43 2.87 -5.00
N THR A 127 -12.39 3.18 -3.70
CA THR A 127 -13.54 3.80 -3.00
C THR A 127 -13.84 5.19 -3.54
N ILE A 128 -12.82 6.03 -3.75
CA ILE A 128 -13.00 7.35 -4.36
C ILE A 128 -13.57 7.21 -5.76
N ALA A 129 -12.98 6.34 -6.59
CA ALA A 129 -13.45 6.10 -7.96
C ALA A 129 -14.93 5.68 -8.00
N ALA A 130 -15.36 4.81 -7.09
CA ALA A 130 -16.75 4.38 -6.98
C ALA A 130 -17.70 5.53 -6.59
N LEU A 131 -17.31 6.37 -5.62
CA LEU A 131 -18.12 7.53 -5.21
C LEU A 131 -18.19 8.60 -6.31
N THR A 132 -17.08 8.86 -7.00
CA THR A 132 -17.04 9.77 -8.14
C THR A 132 -17.90 9.24 -9.30
N ALA A 133 -17.86 7.94 -9.58
CA ALA A 133 -18.70 7.32 -10.60
C ALA A 133 -20.19 7.40 -10.26
N ALA A 134 -20.56 7.30 -8.98
CA ALA A 134 -21.95 7.44 -8.52
C ALA A 134 -22.49 8.88 -8.61
N LEU A 135 -21.62 9.89 -8.66
CA LEU A 135 -22.02 11.30 -8.76
C LEU A 135 -22.27 11.75 -10.22
N ARG A 136 -21.65 11.07 -11.19
CA ARG A 136 -21.87 11.29 -12.63
C ARG A 136 -23.26 10.81 -13.03
#